data_AF-A0A973FLL8-F1
#
_entry.id   AF-A0A973FLL8-F1
#
_cell.length_a   1.000
_cell.length_b   1.000
_cell.length_c   1.000
_cell.angle_alpha   90.00
_cell.angle_beta   90.00
_cell.angle_gamma   90.00
#
_symmetry.space_group_name_H-M   'P 1'
#
loop_
_entity.id
_entity.type
_entity.pdbx_description
1 polymer ?
#
loop_
_entity_poly.entity_id
_entity_poly.type
_entity_poly.pdbx_seq_one_letter_code
_entity_poly.pdbx_strand_id
1 'polypeptide(L)'
;MIRIFADADVGRKNIGFGIALFLIIGVVGGIPLTVNFFGGSMLTSAQYQAWKVIHGYGVFLSFVNFFFGYCIDRLGLIRRQKEISSWSFLIAGLFGGIGRSVVFLLPVLGGYGNYINLVETVGFVIGTFVFVRGLIVERPAK
;
A
#
# COMPACT_ATOMS: atom_id res chain seq x y z
N MET A 1 -26.73 -10.57 20.47
CA MET A 1 -26.80 -9.70 19.27
C MET A 1 -25.39 -9.18 19.02
N ILE A 2 -24.76 -9.67 17.95
CA ILE A 2 -23.31 -9.56 17.72
C ILE A 2 -22.98 -8.09 17.36
N ARG A 3 -21.99 -7.50 18.03
CA ARG A 3 -21.43 -6.15 17.79
C ARG A 3 -20.73 -6.01 16.42
N ILE A 4 -21.28 -6.57 15.34
CA ILE A 4 -20.66 -6.57 13.99
C ILE A 4 -20.61 -5.15 13.38
N PHE A 5 -21.35 -4.18 13.94
CA PHE A 5 -21.48 -2.84 13.38
C PHE A 5 -21.07 -1.70 14.32
N ALA A 6 -20.43 -1.99 15.47
CA ALA A 6 -20.23 -0.98 16.52
C ALA A 6 -18.87 -0.24 16.51
N ASP A 7 -17.93 -0.59 15.63
CA ASP A 7 -16.66 0.14 15.49
C ASP A 7 -16.46 0.53 14.02
N ALA A 8 -16.36 1.85 13.79
CA ALA A 8 -16.21 2.50 12.49
C ALA A 8 -15.29 1.72 11.55
N ASP A 9 -15.63 1.66 10.26
CA ASP A 9 -14.88 0.97 9.22
C ASP A 9 -13.49 1.59 8.97
N VAL A 10 -12.59 1.40 9.92
CA VAL A 10 -11.22 1.91 9.90
C VAL A 10 -10.49 1.37 8.66
N GLY A 11 -10.78 0.14 8.25
CA GLY A 11 -10.18 -0.54 7.11
C GLY A 11 -10.70 -0.08 5.75
N ARG A 12 -11.90 0.51 5.66
CA ARG A 12 -12.45 1.01 4.38
C ARG A 12 -11.53 1.99 3.67
N LYS A 13 -10.77 2.82 4.40
CA LYS A 13 -9.80 3.73 3.76
C LYS A 13 -8.63 2.99 3.11
N ASN A 14 -8.11 1.94 3.74
CA ASN A 14 -7.07 1.11 3.11
C ASN A 14 -7.64 0.30 1.93
N ILE A 15 -8.87 -0.19 2.03
CA ILE A 15 -9.56 -0.87 0.92
C ILE A 15 -9.71 0.08 -0.27
N GLY A 16 -10.28 1.27 -0.05
CA GLY A 16 -10.45 2.28 -1.09
C GLY A 16 -9.11 2.73 -1.69
N PHE A 17 -8.10 2.96 -0.85
CA PHE A 17 -6.75 3.28 -1.29
C PHE A 17 -6.13 2.14 -2.12
N GLY A 18 -6.26 0.89 -1.69
CA GLY A 18 -5.76 -0.28 -2.42
C GLY A 18 -6.39 -0.39 -3.80
N ILE A 19 -7.72 -0.26 -3.88
CA ILE A 19 -8.45 -0.26 -5.17
C ILE A 19 -7.97 0.89 -6.06
N ALA A 20 -7.87 2.11 -5.52
CA ALA A 20 -7.43 3.27 -6.29
C ALA A 20 -6.00 3.08 -6.81
N LEU A 21 -5.08 2.60 -5.96
CA LEU A 21 -3.70 2.33 -6.33
C LEU A 21 -3.61 1.22 -7.40
N PHE A 22 -4.44 0.17 -7.31
CA PHE A 22 -4.55 -0.86 -8.33
C PHE A 22 -4.97 -0.28 -9.68
N LEU A 23 -6.01 0.55 -9.70
CA LEU A 23 -6.50 1.14 -10.95
C LEU A 23 -5.45 2.07 -11.58
N ILE A 24 -4.78 2.88 -10.77
CA ILE A 24 -3.80 3.85 -11.27
C ILE A 24 -2.50 3.17 -11.71
N ILE A 25 -1.85 2.39 -10.83
CA ILE A 25 -0.52 1.83 -11.12
C ILE A 25 -0.61 0.44 -11.75
N GLY A 26 -1.59 -0.37 -11.33
CA GLY A 26 -1.83 -1.69 -11.89
C GLY A 26 -2.45 -1.63 -13.29
N VAL A 27 -3.60 -0.97 -13.43
CA VAL A 27 -4.29 -0.93 -14.73
C VAL A 27 -3.67 0.11 -15.64
N VAL A 28 -3.73 1.39 -15.28
CA VAL A 28 -3.26 2.48 -16.17
C VAL A 28 -1.76 2.41 -16.40
N GLY A 29 -0.96 2.22 -15.34
CA GLY A 29 0.49 2.02 -15.46
C GLY A 29 0.91 0.74 -16.18
N GLY A 30 0.02 -0.27 -16.24
CA GLY A 30 0.25 -1.53 -16.95
C GLY A 30 0.10 -1.41 -18.47
N ILE A 31 -0.76 -0.50 -18.97
CA ILE A 31 -1.05 -0.37 -20.40
C ILE A 31 0.21 -0.14 -21.25
N PRO A 32 1.11 0.82 -20.94
CA PRO A 32 2.33 1.02 -21.73
C PRO A 32 3.25 -0.19 -21.72
N LEU A 33 3.31 -0.93 -20.60
CA LEU A 33 4.10 -2.16 -20.48
C LEU A 33 3.53 -3.25 -21.39
N THR A 34 2.21 -3.44 -21.40
CA THR A 34 1.54 -4.40 -22.27
C THR A 34 1.76 -4.08 -23.74
N VAL A 35 1.62 -2.81 -24.14
CA VAL A 35 1.86 -2.39 -25.53
C VAL A 35 3.30 -2.68 -25.95
N ASN A 36 4.29 -2.33 -25.13
CA ASN A 36 5.69 -2.65 -25.41
C ASN A 36 5.96 -4.16 -25.45
N PHE A 37 5.30 -4.96 -24.59
CA PHE A 37 5.46 -6.41 -24.56
C PHE A 37 4.98 -7.08 -25.87
N PHE A 38 3.91 -6.57 -26.48
CA PHE A 38 3.38 -7.06 -27.76
C PHE A 38 4.05 -6.43 -29.00
N GLY A 39 5.20 -5.77 -28.84
CA GLY A 39 6.00 -5.24 -29.96
C GLY A 39 5.74 -3.77 -30.32
N GLY A 40 4.96 -3.05 -29.53
CA GLY A 40 4.85 -1.58 -29.63
C GLY A 40 6.08 -0.86 -29.05
N SER A 41 6.17 0.45 -29.25
CA SER A 41 7.31 1.27 -28.82
C SER A 41 6.90 2.55 -28.06
N MET A 42 6.07 2.42 -27.03
CA MET A 42 5.67 3.56 -26.18
C MET A 42 6.76 3.97 -25.19
N LEU A 43 7.54 3.01 -24.70
CA LEU A 43 8.64 3.22 -23.74
C LEU A 43 9.98 2.85 -24.36
N THR A 44 11.04 3.58 -24.01
CA THR A 44 12.42 3.12 -24.21
C THR A 44 12.73 1.91 -23.34
N SER A 45 13.79 1.15 -23.66
CA SER A 45 14.19 -0.04 -22.87
C SER A 45 14.44 0.29 -21.40
N ALA A 46 15.09 1.42 -21.11
CA ALA A 46 15.35 1.87 -19.73
C ALA A 46 14.04 2.20 -19.00
N GLN A 47 13.13 2.93 -19.66
CA GLN A 47 11.82 3.25 -19.10
C GLN A 47 10.99 1.98 -18.86
N TYR A 48 10.99 1.02 -19.79
CA TYR A 48 10.28 -0.23 -19.64
C TYR A 48 10.74 -1.02 -18.42
N GLN A 49 12.05 -1.16 -18.20
CA GLN A 49 12.57 -1.89 -17.03
C GLN A 49 12.19 -1.21 -15.72
N ALA A 50 12.28 0.12 -15.64
CA ALA A 50 11.92 0.84 -14.43
C ALA A 50 10.41 0.82 -14.16
N TRP A 51 9.59 1.08 -15.18
CA TRP A 51 8.13 1.03 -15.08
C TRP A 51 7.62 -0.33 -14.68
N LYS A 52 8.26 -1.42 -15.16
CA LYS A 52 7.91 -2.78 -14.76
C LYS A 52 8.07 -2.99 -13.25
N VAL A 53 9.15 -2.47 -12.65
CA VAL A 53 9.36 -2.53 -11.20
C VAL A 53 8.33 -1.69 -10.45
N ILE A 54 8.09 -0.46 -10.90
CA ILE A 54 7.10 0.45 -10.30
C ILE A 54 5.70 -0.16 -10.36
N HIS A 55 5.30 -0.69 -11.51
CA HIS A 55 4.01 -1.35 -11.72
C HIS A 55 3.85 -2.56 -10.78
N GLY A 56 4.80 -3.50 -10.81
CA GLY A 56 4.73 -4.70 -9.98
C GLY A 56 4.68 -4.37 -8.49
N TYR A 57 5.48 -3.41 -8.05
CA TYR A 57 5.49 -2.98 -6.66
C TYR A 57 4.21 -2.25 -6.24
N GLY A 58 3.69 -1.36 -7.09
CA GLY A 58 2.43 -0.66 -6.84
C GLY A 58 1.24 -1.62 -6.75
N VAL A 59 1.19 -2.64 -7.61
CA VAL A 59 0.19 -3.72 -7.53
C VAL A 59 0.29 -4.46 -6.20
N PHE A 60 1.51 -4.83 -5.79
CA PHE A 60 1.74 -5.47 -4.49
C PHE A 60 1.24 -4.61 -3.32
N LEU A 61 1.59 -3.31 -3.28
CA LEU A 61 1.16 -2.39 -2.23
C LEU A 61 -0.35 -2.18 -2.19
N SER A 62 -1.00 -2.20 -3.36
CA SER A 62 -2.45 -2.18 -3.49
C SER A 62 -3.08 -3.39 -2.78
N PHE A 63 -2.57 -4.60 -3.07
CA PHE A 63 -3.06 -5.82 -2.44
C PHE A 63 -2.84 -5.81 -0.93
N VAL A 64 -1.65 -5.40 -0.48
CA VAL A 64 -1.34 -5.26 0.94
C VAL A 64 -2.36 -4.35 1.62
N ASN A 65 -2.64 -3.16 1.07
CA ASN A 65 -3.60 -2.23 1.66
C ASN A 65 -5.04 -2.77 1.62
N PHE A 66 -5.46 -3.38 0.52
CA PHE A 66 -6.80 -3.94 0.41
C PHE A 66 -7.04 -5.04 1.45
N PHE A 67 -6.16 -6.05 1.49
CA PHE A 67 -6.31 -7.17 2.43
C PHE A 67 -6.10 -6.73 3.87
N PHE A 68 -5.16 -5.81 4.13
CA PHE A 68 -4.95 -5.27 5.47
C PHE A 68 -6.20 -4.54 5.98
N GLY A 69 -6.81 -3.68 5.15
CA GLY A 69 -8.06 -3.01 5.48
C GLY A 69 -9.19 -3.99 5.78
N TYR A 70 -9.33 -5.04 4.97
CA TYR A 70 -10.31 -6.08 5.24
C TYR A 70 -10.05 -6.84 6.56
N CYS A 71 -8.80 -7.15 6.86
CA CYS A 71 -8.43 -7.81 8.11
C CYS A 71 -8.72 -6.94 9.33
N ILE A 72 -8.35 -5.66 9.29
CA ILE A 72 -8.44 -4.79 10.47
C ILE A 72 -9.89 -4.52 10.89
N ASP A 73 -10.82 -4.51 9.94
CA ASP A 73 -12.25 -4.36 10.23
C ASP A 73 -12.84 -5.62 10.88
N ARG A 74 -12.27 -6.81 10.58
CA ARG A 74 -12.77 -8.10 11.08
C ARG A 74 -12.20 -8.52 12.43
N LEU A 75 -11.09 -7.94 12.85
CA LEU A 75 -10.40 -8.31 14.08
C LEU A 75 -10.93 -7.49 15.26
N GLY A 76 -10.85 -8.05 16.47
CA GLY A 76 -11.42 -7.48 17.70
C GLY A 76 -10.67 -6.28 18.27
N LEU A 77 -9.68 -5.75 17.54
CA LEU A 77 -8.71 -4.76 18.01
C LEU A 77 -9.37 -3.49 18.55
N ILE A 78 -8.78 -2.90 19.59
CA ILE A 78 -9.24 -1.59 20.07
C ILE A 78 -9.10 -0.54 18.96
N ARG A 79 -10.07 0.37 18.87
CA ARG A 79 -10.15 1.36 17.79
C ARG A 79 -8.84 2.15 17.57
N ARG A 80 -8.14 2.52 18.65
CA ARG A 80 -6.86 3.24 18.55
C ARG A 80 -5.77 2.41 17.84
N GLN A 81 -5.69 1.11 18.11
CA GLN A 81 -4.74 0.23 17.42
C GLN A 81 -5.12 0.08 15.96
N LYS A 82 -6.42 -0.09 15.67
CA LYS A 82 -6.93 -0.13 14.30
C LYS A 82 -6.50 1.12 13.53
N GLU A 83 -6.77 2.31 14.07
CA GLU A 83 -6.46 3.57 13.40
C GLU A 83 -4.97 3.75 13.16
N ILE A 84 -4.13 3.51 14.17
CA ILE A 84 -2.67 3.66 14.02
C ILE A 84 -2.17 2.74 12.92
N SER A 85 -2.49 1.44 12.98
CA SER A 85 -2.01 0.50 11.98
C SER A 85 -2.55 0.81 10.59
N SER A 86 -3.84 1.18 10.49
CA SER A 86 -4.47 1.60 9.23
C SER A 86 -3.79 2.81 8.59
N TRP A 87 -3.56 3.88 9.35
CA TRP A 87 -2.85 5.07 8.85
C TRP A 87 -1.40 4.77 8.49
N SER A 88 -0.70 3.96 9.27
CA SER A 88 0.67 3.57 8.98
C SER A 88 0.80 2.81 7.66
N PHE A 89 -0.10 1.86 7.38
CA PHE A 89 -0.14 1.12 6.11
C PHE A 89 -0.55 2.02 4.92
N LEU A 90 -1.43 2.99 5.15
CA LEU A 90 -1.84 3.95 4.13
C LEU A 90 -0.68 4.88 3.76
N ILE A 91 0.04 5.42 4.76
CA ILE A 91 1.25 6.22 4.54
C ILE A 91 2.31 5.40 3.81
N ALA A 92 2.55 4.17 4.24
CA ALA A 92 3.53 3.30 3.57
C ALA A 92 3.16 3.06 2.11
N GLY A 93 1.89 2.73 1.83
CA GLY A 93 1.38 2.56 0.47
C GLY A 93 1.44 3.83 -0.37
N LEU A 94 1.18 5.01 0.22
CA LEU A 94 1.24 6.29 -0.46
C LEU A 94 2.68 6.61 -0.91
N PHE A 95 3.65 6.51 -0.01
CA PHE A 95 5.04 6.80 -0.31
C PHE A 95 5.65 5.75 -1.24
N GLY A 96 5.42 4.46 -0.97
CA GLY A 96 5.94 3.37 -1.79
C GLY A 96 5.32 3.29 -3.19
N GLY A 97 4.00 3.48 -3.30
CA GLY A 97 3.26 3.33 -4.54
C GLY A 97 3.22 4.60 -5.38
N ILE A 98 2.84 5.73 -4.77
CA ILE A 98 2.74 7.02 -5.47
C ILE A 98 4.06 7.76 -5.42
N GLY A 99 4.67 7.88 -4.24
CA GLY A 99 5.91 8.64 -4.05
C GLY A 99 7.06 8.16 -4.95
N ARG A 100 7.31 6.85 -5.03
CA ARG A 100 8.35 6.31 -5.94
C ARG A 100 8.06 6.59 -7.40
N SER A 101 6.80 6.47 -7.81
CA SER A 101 6.37 6.78 -9.18
C SER A 101 6.63 8.25 -9.51
N VAL A 102 6.33 9.16 -8.57
CA VAL A 102 6.57 10.60 -8.71
C VAL A 102 8.07 10.91 -8.81
N VAL A 103 8.90 10.33 -7.95
CA VAL A 103 10.36 10.54 -7.99
C VAL A 103 10.98 10.01 -9.28
N PHE A 104 10.48 8.89 -9.80
CA PHE A 104 10.94 8.38 -11.08
C PHE A 104 10.54 9.28 -12.25
N LEU A 105 9.34 9.84 -12.22
CA LEU A 105 8.83 10.74 -13.28
C LEU A 105 9.42 12.14 -13.22
N LEU A 106 9.88 12.58 -12.05
CA LEU A 106 10.44 13.91 -11.83
C LEU A 106 11.91 13.81 -11.42
N PRO A 107 12.86 13.85 -12.38
CA PRO A 107 14.29 13.69 -12.12
C PRO A 107 14.85 14.65 -11.07
N VAL A 108 14.26 15.85 -10.93
CA VAL A 108 14.61 16.85 -9.91
C VAL A 108 14.43 16.31 -8.48
N LEU A 109 13.62 15.27 -8.30
CA LEU A 109 13.34 14.65 -7.01
C LEU A 109 14.17 13.38 -6.77
N GLY A 110 15.11 13.03 -7.65
CA GLY A 110 15.87 11.76 -7.59
C GLY A 110 16.59 11.50 -6.26
N GLY A 111 17.04 12.55 -5.57
CA GLY A 111 17.68 12.44 -4.25
C GLY A 111 16.73 12.03 -3.11
N TYR A 112 15.41 12.11 -3.32
CA TYR A 112 14.41 11.84 -2.27
C TYR A 112 14.04 10.35 -2.14
N GLY A 113 14.51 9.48 -3.04
CA GLY A 113 14.17 8.05 -3.04
C GLY A 113 14.47 7.34 -1.72
N ASN A 114 15.60 7.69 -1.08
CA ASN A 114 15.98 7.12 0.22
C ASN A 114 15.00 7.51 1.35
N TYR A 115 14.52 8.76 1.35
CA TYR A 115 13.55 9.22 2.35
C TYR A 115 12.19 8.55 2.15
N ILE A 116 11.77 8.34 0.90
CA ILE A 116 10.54 7.61 0.58
C ILE A 116 10.62 6.18 1.11
N ASN A 117 11.73 5.48 0.85
CA ASN A 117 11.94 4.12 1.34
C ASN A 117 11.95 4.07 2.88
N LEU A 118 12.54 5.07 3.54
CA LEU A 118 12.56 5.16 5.00
C LEU A 118 11.14 5.35 5.56
N VAL A 119 10.36 6.29 5.03
CA VAL A 119 8.98 6.56 5.48
C VAL A 119 8.11 5.33 5.27
N GLU A 120 8.22 4.69 4.12
CA GLU A 120 7.49 3.45 3.84
C GLU A 120 7.85 2.33 4.81
N THR A 121 9.15 2.11 5.03
CA THR A 121 9.64 1.07 5.94
C THR A 121 9.15 1.32 7.36
N VAL A 122 9.31 2.55 7.87
CA VAL A 122 8.85 2.95 9.20
C VAL A 122 7.34 2.79 9.33
N GLY A 123 6.58 3.18 8.30
CA GLY A 123 5.13 2.99 8.25
C GLY A 123 4.75 1.51 8.38
N PHE A 124 5.34 0.63 7.56
CA PHE A 124 5.06 -0.80 7.66
C PHE A 124 5.46 -1.40 9.01
N VAL A 125 6.63 -1.03 9.54
CA VAL A 125 7.13 -1.55 10.83
C VAL A 125 6.21 -1.12 11.98
N ILE A 126 5.88 0.18 12.09
CA ILE A 126 5.01 0.69 13.15
C ILE A 126 3.62 0.07 13.04
N GLY A 127 3.05 0.07 11.83
CA GLY A 127 1.71 -0.45 11.62
C GLY A 127 1.61 -1.93 11.97
N THR A 128 2.59 -2.73 11.55
CA THR A 128 2.67 -4.16 11.82
C THR A 128 2.87 -4.43 13.31
N PHE A 129 3.78 -3.70 13.96
CA PHE A 129 4.04 -3.85 15.39
C PHE A 129 2.78 -3.59 16.22
N VAL A 130 2.08 -2.49 15.96
CA VAL A 130 0.84 -2.14 16.68
C VAL A 130 -0.27 -3.17 16.43
N PHE A 131 -0.39 -3.63 15.19
CA PHE A 131 -1.38 -4.64 14.79
C PHE A 131 -1.13 -5.98 15.48
N VAL A 132 0.09 -6.49 15.41
CA VAL A 132 0.49 -7.77 16.02
C VAL A 132 0.38 -7.71 17.54
N ARG A 133 0.83 -6.60 18.16
CA ARG A 133 0.68 -6.41 19.62
C ARG A 133 -0.78 -6.49 20.04
N GLY A 134 -1.68 -5.85 19.29
CA GLY A 134 -3.12 -5.90 19.55
C GLY A 134 -3.67 -7.33 19.52
N LEU A 135 -3.25 -8.14 18.54
CA LEU A 135 -3.65 -9.54 18.42
C LEU A 135 -3.15 -10.44 19.56
N ILE A 136 -1.97 -10.14 20.12
CA ILE A 136 -1.42 -10.88 21.26
C ILE A 136 -2.22 -10.60 22.52
N VAL A 137 -2.61 -9.35 22.76
CA VAL A 137 -3.38 -8.95 23.96
C VAL A 137 -4.80 -9.52 23.96
N GLU A 138 -5.38 -9.74 22.77
CA GLU A 138 -6.71 -10.35 22.62
C GLU A 138 -6.75 -11.86 22.80
N ARG A 139 -5.61 -12.56 22.73
CA ARG A 139 -5.58 -13.99 23.01
C ARG A 139 -5.67 -14.20 24.52
N PRO A 140 -6.74 -14.86 25.03
CA PRO A 140 -6.71 -15.30 26.41
C PRO A 140 -5.48 -16.21 26.58
N ALA A 141 -4.71 -15.97 27.64
CA ALA A 141 -3.69 -16.92 28.07
C ALA A 141 -4.36 -18.29 28.19
N LYS A 142 -3.82 -19.27 27.48
CA LYS A 142 -4.26 -20.66 27.65
C LYS A 142 -3.99 -21.11 29.08
#